data_AF-A0A945GEG5-F1
#
_entry.id   AF-A0A945GEG5-F1
#
_cell.length_a   1.000
_cell.length_b   1.000
_cell.length_c   1.000
_cell.angle_alpha   90.00
_cell.angle_beta   90.00
_cell.angle_gamma   90.00
#
_symmetry.space_group_name_H-M   'P 1'
#
loop_
_entity.id
_entity.type
_entity.pdbx_description
1 polymer ?
#
loop_
_entity_poly.entity_id
_entity_poly.type
_entity_poly.pdbx_seq_one_letter_code
_entity_poly.pdbx_strand_id
1 'polypeptide(L)'
;MAYVITCGDEGVQINEGTRLGILGAGFKMTGFPQVAKALKKLLGKDIMVVASAENEWVKNHLELSDWEQTDASMQQQIEALADENELAYAGFTPFADPKQLKHGIKGHMVRPKGIHIANNICFTLAGGEQTYHLGHYVISAEWVSSVDKKLAKEFITTQVEFYKKQAKMDLDFVFETDGELGKDMAEKNQKVLESFGFMAS
;
A
#
# COMPACT_ATOMS: atom_id res chain seq x y z
N MET A 1 14.61 -8.82 5.94
CA MET A 1 13.32 -8.31 6.43
C MET A 1 12.23 -8.72 5.44
N ALA A 2 11.06 -9.13 5.93
CA ALA A 2 9.94 -9.54 5.09
C ALA A 2 9.21 -8.31 4.54
N TYR A 3 8.80 -8.36 3.28
CA TYR A 3 7.96 -7.33 2.67
C TYR A 3 6.50 -7.68 2.87
N VAL A 4 5.68 -6.68 3.17
CA VAL A 4 4.25 -6.87 3.43
C VAL A 4 3.41 -5.83 2.70
N ILE A 5 2.53 -6.28 1.82
CA ILE A 5 1.52 -5.44 1.18
C ILE A 5 0.42 -5.15 2.20
N THR A 6 0.12 -3.87 2.37
CA THR A 6 -0.99 -3.38 3.19
C THR A 6 -1.80 -2.36 2.39
N CYS A 7 -2.94 -1.91 2.92
CA CYS A 7 -3.54 -0.65 2.47
C CYS A 7 -2.51 0.48 2.62
N GLY A 8 -2.52 1.47 1.72
CA GLY A 8 -1.70 2.68 1.81
C GLY A 8 -2.24 3.74 2.79
N ASP A 9 -3.25 3.42 3.60
CA ASP A 9 -3.81 4.28 4.65
C ASP A 9 -2.74 4.70 5.67
N GLU A 10 -2.69 5.97 6.02
CA GLU A 10 -1.70 6.57 6.91
C GLU A 10 -1.69 5.97 8.32
N GLY A 11 -2.81 5.41 8.74
CA GLY A 11 -2.98 4.78 10.04
C GLY A 11 -2.35 3.39 10.12
N VAL A 12 -2.04 2.72 9.02
CA VAL A 12 -1.41 1.39 9.05
C VAL A 12 0.07 1.54 9.40
N GLN A 13 0.49 0.98 10.53
CA GLN A 13 1.89 0.91 10.91
C GLN A 13 2.36 -0.55 10.97
N ILE A 14 3.48 -0.84 10.30
CA ILE A 14 4.21 -2.11 10.41
C ILE A 14 5.46 -1.88 11.24
N ASN A 15 5.49 -2.47 12.43
CA ASN A 15 6.62 -2.37 13.37
C ASN A 15 7.72 -3.39 13.07
N GLU A 16 7.34 -4.56 12.54
CA GLU A 16 8.28 -5.61 12.11
C GLU A 16 7.89 -6.06 10.70
N GLY A 17 8.82 -5.85 9.76
CA GLY A 17 8.59 -5.98 8.31
C GLY A 17 8.80 -4.65 7.58
N THR A 18 8.69 -4.69 6.26
CA THR A 18 8.77 -3.50 5.39
C THR A 18 7.48 -3.36 4.62
N ARG A 19 6.77 -2.25 4.86
CA ARG A 19 5.45 -2.02 4.29
C ARG A 19 5.53 -1.66 2.82
N LEU A 20 4.71 -2.32 2.01
CA LEU A 20 4.40 -1.96 0.63
C LEU A 20 2.96 -1.41 0.59
N GLY A 21 2.80 -0.09 0.47
CA GLY A 21 1.49 0.55 0.47
C GLY A 21 0.79 0.38 -0.87
N ILE A 22 -0.29 -0.39 -0.92
CA ILE A 22 -1.13 -0.52 -2.11
C ILE A 22 -2.59 -0.32 -1.69
N LEU A 23 -3.33 0.53 -2.39
CA LEU A 23 -4.73 0.79 -2.10
C LEU A 23 -5.54 -0.51 -1.93
N GLY A 24 -6.29 -0.61 -0.83
CA GLY A 24 -7.08 -1.80 -0.52
C GLY A 24 -6.25 -3.08 -0.38
N ALA A 25 -4.94 -2.99 -0.15
CA ALA A 25 -3.99 -4.10 -0.23
C ALA A 25 -4.06 -4.88 -1.55
N GLY A 26 -4.51 -4.24 -2.64
CA GLY A 26 -4.65 -4.84 -3.96
C GLY A 26 -6.05 -5.38 -4.30
N PHE A 27 -6.98 -5.43 -3.33
CA PHE A 27 -8.35 -5.91 -3.59
C PHE A 27 -9.01 -5.11 -4.71
N LYS A 28 -9.53 -5.78 -5.74
CA LYS A 28 -10.20 -5.15 -6.92
C LYS A 28 -9.37 -4.07 -7.65
N MET A 29 -8.06 -3.97 -7.39
CA MET A 29 -7.17 -3.09 -8.14
C MET A 29 -6.85 -3.72 -9.49
N THR A 30 -7.31 -3.11 -10.57
CA THR A 30 -7.02 -3.58 -11.94
C THR A 30 -5.51 -3.63 -12.17
N GLY A 31 -5.00 -4.79 -12.55
CA GLY A 31 -3.56 -4.99 -12.81
C GLY A 31 -2.74 -5.38 -11.58
N PHE A 32 -3.36 -5.58 -10.42
CA PHE A 32 -2.66 -6.03 -9.21
C PHE A 32 -1.84 -7.31 -9.38
N PRO A 33 -2.31 -8.38 -10.07
CA PRO A 33 -1.49 -9.58 -10.26
C PRO A 33 -0.15 -9.31 -10.96
N GLN A 34 -0.15 -8.41 -11.95
CA GLN A 34 1.05 -8.00 -12.67
C GLN A 34 1.99 -7.20 -11.76
N VAL A 35 1.44 -6.32 -10.91
CA VAL A 35 2.20 -5.54 -9.92
C VAL A 35 2.81 -6.45 -8.86
N ALA A 36 2.03 -7.36 -8.28
CA ALA A 36 2.50 -8.33 -7.29
C ALA A 36 3.63 -9.21 -7.85
N LYS A 37 3.48 -9.69 -9.09
CA LYS A 37 4.53 -10.45 -9.79
C LYS A 37 5.78 -9.61 -10.04
N ALA A 38 5.64 -8.34 -10.43
CA ALA A 38 6.78 -7.44 -10.63
C ALA A 38 7.53 -7.18 -9.32
N LEU A 39 6.80 -6.91 -8.23
CA LEU A 39 7.36 -6.74 -6.89
C LEU A 39 8.13 -7.98 -6.41
N LYS A 40 7.52 -9.18 -6.51
CA LYS A 40 8.19 -10.45 -6.18
C LYS A 40 9.50 -10.62 -6.95
N LYS A 41 9.48 -10.34 -8.26
CA LYS A 41 10.67 -10.44 -9.11
C LYS A 41 11.76 -9.44 -8.73
N LEU A 42 11.39 -8.20 -8.44
CA LEU A 42 12.34 -7.13 -8.11
C LEU A 42 12.99 -7.32 -6.76
N LEU A 43 12.18 -7.66 -5.75
CA LEU A 43 12.64 -7.83 -4.38
C LEU A 43 13.32 -9.19 -4.15
N GLY A 44 13.06 -10.17 -5.03
CA GLY A 44 13.63 -11.51 -4.94
C GLY A 44 13.24 -12.26 -3.67
N LYS A 45 12.08 -11.91 -3.09
CA LYS A 45 11.61 -12.37 -1.78
C LYS A 45 10.14 -12.73 -1.81
N ASP A 46 9.74 -13.57 -0.88
CA ASP A 46 8.33 -13.79 -0.58
C ASP A 46 7.71 -12.50 -0.03
N ILE A 47 6.52 -12.20 -0.53
CA ILE A 47 5.75 -11.02 -0.15
C ILE A 47 4.52 -11.49 0.60
N MET A 48 4.34 -10.92 1.77
CA MET A 48 3.17 -11.14 2.60
C MET A 48 2.09 -10.12 2.23
N VAL A 49 0.84 -10.41 2.56
CA VAL A 49 -0.25 -9.43 2.48
C VAL A 49 -1.04 -9.41 3.79
N VAL A 50 -1.45 -8.23 4.21
CA VAL A 50 -2.15 -7.99 5.48
C VAL A 50 -3.40 -7.17 5.24
N ALA A 51 -4.51 -7.65 5.83
CA ALA A 51 -5.76 -6.93 5.92
C ALA A 51 -5.65 -5.81 6.98
N SER A 52 -6.37 -4.71 6.78
CA SER A 52 -6.36 -3.57 7.71
C SER A 52 -7.77 -3.16 8.10
N ALA A 53 -7.94 -2.72 9.34
CA ALA A 53 -9.20 -2.22 9.83
C ALA A 53 -9.57 -0.88 9.16
N GLU A 54 -10.87 -0.60 9.07
CA GLU A 54 -11.42 0.62 8.47
C GLU A 54 -10.92 0.89 7.04
N ASN A 55 -10.96 -0.14 6.19
CA ASN A 55 -10.56 0.01 4.80
C ASN A 55 -11.67 0.62 3.93
N GLU A 56 -11.58 1.92 3.66
CA GLU A 56 -12.56 2.64 2.83
C GLU A 56 -12.68 2.07 1.40
N TRP A 57 -11.60 1.56 0.81
CA TRP A 57 -11.64 1.00 -0.54
C TRP A 57 -12.56 -0.23 -0.63
N VAL A 58 -12.39 -1.17 0.31
CA VAL A 58 -13.25 -2.36 0.40
C VAL A 58 -14.68 -1.99 0.71
N LYS A 59 -14.90 -1.09 1.68
CA LYS A 59 -16.24 -0.63 2.04
C LYS A 59 -16.99 -0.09 0.84
N ASN A 60 -16.34 0.74 0.02
CA ASN A 60 -16.93 1.34 -1.18
C ASN A 60 -17.20 0.30 -2.28
N HIS A 61 -16.28 -0.64 -2.54
CA HIS A 61 -16.45 -1.63 -3.61
C HIS A 61 -17.47 -2.71 -3.29
N LEU A 62 -17.71 -2.97 -2.01
CA LEU A 62 -18.68 -3.95 -1.54
C LEU A 62 -19.97 -3.30 -1.03
N GLU A 63 -20.09 -1.97 -1.11
CA GLU A 63 -21.25 -1.19 -0.67
C GLU A 63 -21.68 -1.50 0.78
N LEU A 64 -20.69 -1.67 1.67
CA LEU A 64 -20.92 -2.10 3.05
C LEU A 64 -21.33 -0.92 3.95
N SER A 65 -22.29 -1.18 4.83
CA SER A 65 -22.91 -0.15 5.68
C SER A 65 -22.11 0.17 6.94
N ASP A 66 -21.35 -0.80 7.47
CA ASP A 66 -20.64 -0.67 8.74
C ASP A 66 -19.21 -1.24 8.69
N TRP A 67 -18.43 -0.87 9.70
CA TRP A 67 -17.02 -1.21 9.78
C TRP A 67 -16.75 -2.65 10.22
N GLU A 68 -17.67 -3.28 10.95
CA GLU A 68 -17.51 -4.68 11.37
C GLU A 68 -17.61 -5.62 10.16
N GLN A 69 -18.62 -5.38 9.30
CA GLN A 69 -18.75 -6.07 8.02
C GLN A 69 -17.59 -5.77 7.08
N THR A 70 -17.11 -4.53 7.07
CA THR A 70 -15.95 -4.14 6.25
C THR A 70 -14.69 -4.86 6.68
N ASP A 71 -14.40 -4.91 7.98
CA ASP A 71 -13.19 -5.55 8.51
C ASP A 71 -13.23 -7.09 8.33
N ALA A 72 -14.40 -7.71 8.50
CA ALA A 72 -14.60 -9.12 8.22
C ALA A 72 -14.40 -9.43 6.73
N SER A 73 -15.01 -8.60 5.86
CA SER A 73 -14.89 -8.75 4.40
C SER A 73 -13.46 -8.52 3.94
N MET A 74 -12.77 -7.49 4.46
CA MET A 74 -11.37 -7.20 4.13
C MET A 74 -10.47 -8.40 4.44
N GLN A 75 -10.64 -9.05 5.59
CA GLN A 75 -9.87 -10.25 5.92
C GLN A 75 -10.10 -11.38 4.93
N GLN A 76 -11.36 -11.71 4.63
CA GLN A 76 -11.70 -12.80 3.71
C GLN A 76 -11.22 -12.52 2.28
N GLN A 77 -11.46 -11.31 1.79
CA GLN A 77 -11.09 -10.94 0.42
C GLN A 77 -9.57 -10.87 0.23
N ILE A 78 -8.83 -10.43 1.23
CA ILE A 78 -7.36 -10.38 1.16
C ILE A 78 -6.73 -11.75 1.31
N GLU A 79 -7.29 -12.64 2.12
CA GLU A 79 -6.85 -14.03 2.18
C GLU A 79 -7.04 -14.73 0.83
N ALA A 80 -8.22 -14.59 0.21
CA ALA A 80 -8.48 -15.12 -1.14
C ALA A 80 -7.55 -14.51 -2.20
N LEU A 81 -7.34 -13.18 -2.17
CA LEU A 81 -6.42 -12.49 -3.06
C LEU A 81 -4.98 -13.00 -2.89
N ALA A 82 -4.58 -13.34 -1.66
CA ALA A 82 -3.26 -13.88 -1.39
C ALA A 82 -3.08 -15.22 -2.11
N ASP A 83 -4.05 -16.14 -1.98
CA ASP A 83 -4.03 -17.44 -2.64
C ASP A 83 -3.99 -17.30 -4.16
N GLU A 84 -4.79 -16.40 -4.75
CA GLU A 84 -4.84 -16.14 -6.20
C GLU A 84 -3.51 -15.63 -6.78
N ASN A 85 -2.71 -14.94 -5.96
CA ASN A 85 -1.47 -14.27 -6.38
C ASN A 85 -0.20 -14.92 -5.79
N GLU A 86 -0.35 -16.11 -5.21
CA GLU A 86 0.73 -16.85 -4.54
C GLU A 86 1.44 -16.02 -3.46
N LEU A 87 0.73 -15.12 -2.80
CA LEU A 87 1.21 -14.34 -1.66
C LEU A 87 0.88 -15.08 -0.37
N ALA A 88 1.58 -14.77 0.72
CA ALA A 88 1.26 -15.34 2.02
C ALA A 88 0.42 -14.35 2.86
N TYR A 89 -0.78 -14.77 3.24
CA TYR A 89 -1.64 -13.97 4.10
C TYR A 89 -1.12 -13.95 5.55
N ALA A 90 -0.72 -12.78 6.02
CA ALA A 90 -0.12 -12.63 7.35
C ALA A 90 -1.15 -12.33 8.45
N GLY A 91 -2.33 -11.80 8.13
CA GLY A 91 -3.41 -11.55 9.09
C GLY A 91 -4.00 -10.15 8.96
N PHE A 92 -4.42 -9.59 10.10
CA PHE A 92 -5.20 -8.36 10.19
C PHE A 92 -4.59 -7.36 11.17
N THR A 93 -4.47 -6.08 10.78
CA THR A 93 -4.04 -4.97 11.66
C THR A 93 -5.26 -4.23 12.25
N PRO A 94 -5.58 -4.45 13.53
CA PRO A 94 -6.71 -3.77 14.20
C PRO A 94 -6.31 -2.40 14.78
N PHE A 95 -7.30 -1.63 15.22
CA PHE A 95 -7.12 -0.50 16.15
C PHE A 95 -6.89 -1.01 17.57
N ALA A 96 -5.66 -1.42 17.87
CA ALA A 96 -5.19 -1.88 19.18
C ALA A 96 -3.67 -1.75 19.24
N ASP A 97 -3.06 -2.14 20.36
CA ASP A 97 -1.60 -2.26 20.44
C ASP A 97 -1.01 -3.16 19.33
N PRO A 98 0.26 -2.95 18.93
CA PRO A 98 0.90 -3.71 17.86
C PRO A 98 0.77 -5.22 18.06
N LYS A 99 0.09 -5.89 17.13
CA LYS A 99 -0.19 -7.33 17.22
C LYS A 99 0.84 -8.12 16.44
N GLN A 100 1.33 -9.22 17.03
CA GLN A 100 2.09 -10.22 16.27
C GLN A 100 1.14 -10.94 15.31
N LEU A 101 1.44 -10.85 14.03
CA LEU A 101 0.77 -11.54 12.94
C LEU A 101 1.56 -12.79 12.54
N LYS A 102 1.15 -13.48 11.47
CA LYS A 102 1.91 -14.61 10.92
C LYS A 102 3.19 -14.10 10.22
N HIS A 103 4.09 -15.04 9.92
CA HIS A 103 5.32 -14.80 9.13
C HIS A 103 6.27 -13.74 9.71
N GLY A 104 6.26 -13.54 11.04
CA GLY A 104 7.13 -12.58 11.70
C GLY A 104 6.77 -11.11 11.43
N ILE A 105 5.54 -10.84 10.99
CA ILE A 105 5.04 -9.47 10.81
C ILE A 105 4.41 -8.97 12.11
N LYS A 106 4.62 -7.70 12.45
CA LYS A 106 3.97 -7.03 13.58
C LYS A 106 3.44 -5.67 13.14
N GLY A 107 2.18 -5.35 13.46
CA GLY A 107 1.58 -4.08 13.08
C GLY A 107 0.19 -3.85 13.67
N HIS A 108 -0.35 -2.66 13.43
CA HIS A 108 -1.65 -2.17 13.93
C HIS A 108 -2.11 -0.92 13.19
N MET A 109 -3.32 -0.45 13.51
CA MET A 109 -3.82 0.87 13.13
C MET A 109 -3.57 1.88 14.26
N VAL A 110 -2.88 2.98 13.97
CA VAL A 110 -2.50 4.01 14.96
C VAL A 110 -3.34 5.27 14.96
N ARG A 111 -4.09 5.54 13.88
CA ARG A 111 -4.94 6.73 13.82
C ARG A 111 -6.22 6.53 14.66
N PRO A 112 -6.90 7.59 15.10
CA PRO A 112 -8.24 7.46 15.65
C PRO A 112 -9.22 6.91 14.60
N LYS A 113 -10.20 6.12 15.06
CA LYS A 113 -11.27 5.59 14.22
C LYS A 113 -12.04 6.69 13.50
N GLY A 114 -12.26 6.52 12.19
CA GLY A 114 -13.01 7.44 11.34
C GLY A 114 -12.37 8.82 11.11
N ILE A 115 -11.12 9.04 11.54
CA ILE A 115 -10.40 10.30 11.34
C ILE A 115 -9.20 10.04 10.43
N HIS A 116 -9.15 10.73 9.29
CA HIS A 116 -7.98 10.79 8.43
C HIS A 116 -7.25 12.12 8.63
N ILE A 117 -5.92 12.06 8.73
CA ILE A 117 -5.09 13.26 8.95
C ILE A 117 -3.98 13.43 7.91
N ALA A 118 -3.89 12.51 6.94
CA ALA A 118 -2.88 12.59 5.90
C ALA A 118 -3.07 13.83 5.02
N ASN A 119 -1.96 14.54 4.82
CA ASN A 119 -1.86 15.76 4.04
C ASN A 119 -0.89 15.61 2.84
N ASN A 120 -0.21 14.47 2.75
CA ASN A 120 0.65 14.13 1.60
C ASN A 120 0.41 12.70 1.12
N ILE A 121 0.87 12.42 -0.09
CA ILE A 121 1.11 11.06 -0.58
C ILE A 121 2.62 10.85 -0.65
N CYS A 122 3.12 9.84 0.04
CA CYS A 122 4.50 9.39 -0.04
C CYS A 122 4.62 8.21 -1.01
N PHE A 123 5.40 8.38 -2.07
CA PHE A 123 5.78 7.28 -2.95
C PHE A 123 7.06 6.61 -2.47
N THR A 124 7.03 5.29 -2.25
CA THR A 124 8.25 4.52 -1.97
C THR A 124 8.86 4.07 -3.30
N LEU A 125 10.14 4.37 -3.53
CA LEU A 125 10.76 4.19 -4.85
C LEU A 125 11.85 3.14 -4.89
N ALA A 126 12.31 2.66 -3.73
CA ALA A 126 13.48 1.79 -3.62
C ALA A 126 13.31 0.59 -2.68
N GLY A 127 12.09 0.23 -2.27
CA GLY A 127 11.87 -0.96 -1.45
C GLY A 127 11.02 -0.71 -0.22
N GLY A 128 9.83 -0.17 -0.40
CA GLY A 128 8.83 0.04 0.64
C GLY A 128 9.14 1.18 1.61
N GLU A 129 8.28 1.30 2.62
CA GLU A 129 8.33 2.37 3.63
C GLU A 129 9.53 2.17 4.56
N GLN A 130 10.43 3.15 4.60
CA GLN A 130 11.59 3.17 5.49
C GLN A 130 11.26 3.94 6.77
N THR A 131 10.52 5.04 6.65
CA THR A 131 10.12 5.87 7.79
C THR A 131 8.61 6.00 7.84
N TYR A 132 8.02 5.44 8.88
CA TYR A 132 6.60 5.61 9.14
C TYR A 132 6.25 7.08 9.43
N HIS A 133 5.22 7.60 8.74
CA HIS A 133 4.71 8.95 8.96
C HIS A 133 3.18 9.02 8.89
N LEU A 134 2.55 9.38 10.00
CA LEU A 134 1.08 9.44 10.13
C LEU A 134 0.42 10.49 9.23
N GLY A 135 1.18 11.46 8.70
CA GLY A 135 0.70 12.44 7.72
C GLY A 135 0.69 11.95 6.27
N HIS A 136 1.15 10.74 5.98
CA HIS A 136 1.34 10.26 4.61
C HIS A 136 0.41 9.08 4.30
N TYR A 137 -0.38 9.21 3.22
CA TYR A 137 -0.77 8.00 2.49
C TYR A 137 0.48 7.43 1.81
N VAL A 138 0.60 6.11 1.78
CA VAL A 138 1.76 5.42 1.20
C VAL A 138 1.37 4.74 -0.09
N ILE A 139 2.11 5.02 -1.17
CA ILE A 139 2.00 4.31 -2.44
C ILE A 139 3.35 3.71 -2.81
N SER A 140 3.40 2.40 -2.83
CA SER A 140 4.58 1.67 -3.28
C SER A 140 4.70 1.69 -4.79
N ALA A 141 5.78 2.30 -5.26
CA ALA A 141 6.04 2.58 -6.67
C ALA A 141 7.42 2.08 -7.12
N GLU A 142 8.10 1.23 -6.33
CA GLU A 142 9.43 0.72 -6.70
C GLU A 142 9.44 -0.22 -7.92
N TRP A 143 8.27 -0.53 -8.48
CA TRP A 143 8.08 -1.42 -9.62
C TRP A 143 7.72 -0.71 -10.92
N VAL A 144 7.39 0.59 -10.89
CA VAL A 144 6.75 1.28 -12.03
C VAL A 144 7.62 1.31 -13.29
N SER A 145 8.95 1.34 -13.15
CA SER A 145 9.88 1.29 -14.28
C SER A 145 10.05 -0.10 -14.90
N SER A 146 9.53 -1.14 -14.24
CA SER A 146 9.72 -2.55 -14.62
C SER A 146 8.50 -3.18 -15.28
N VAL A 147 7.43 -2.41 -15.51
CA VAL A 147 6.20 -2.88 -16.14
C VAL A 147 5.78 -1.98 -17.29
N ASP A 148 4.71 -2.35 -17.98
CA ASP A 148 4.11 -1.53 -19.02
C ASP A 148 3.70 -0.15 -18.48
N LYS A 149 4.02 0.91 -19.23
CA LYS A 149 3.78 2.30 -18.80
C LYS A 149 2.30 2.62 -18.64
N LYS A 150 1.42 2.04 -19.47
CA LYS A 150 -0.02 2.27 -19.37
C LYS A 150 -0.55 1.64 -18.10
N LEU A 151 -0.18 0.40 -17.81
CA LEU A 151 -0.48 -0.27 -16.55
C LEU A 151 0.00 0.56 -15.35
N ALA A 152 1.28 0.98 -15.34
CA ALA A 152 1.84 1.75 -14.23
C ALA A 152 1.08 3.07 -14.01
N LYS A 153 0.79 3.81 -15.09
CA LYS A 153 0.04 5.06 -15.01
C LYS A 153 -1.37 4.85 -14.47
N GLU A 154 -2.12 3.91 -15.02
CA GLU A 154 -3.50 3.64 -14.58
C GLU A 154 -3.52 3.22 -13.10
N PHE A 155 -2.66 2.29 -12.71
CA PHE A 155 -2.60 1.78 -11.35
C PHE A 155 -2.21 2.85 -10.33
N ILE A 156 -1.22 3.70 -10.63
CA ILE A 156 -0.82 4.79 -9.74
C ILE A 156 -1.90 5.89 -9.70
N THR A 157 -2.45 6.29 -10.84
CA THR A 157 -3.51 7.31 -10.90
C THR A 157 -4.73 6.90 -10.10
N THR A 158 -5.18 5.65 -10.19
CA THR A 158 -6.31 5.16 -9.38
C THR A 158 -6.09 5.37 -7.88
N GLN A 159 -4.88 5.10 -7.40
CA GLN A 159 -4.54 5.27 -5.99
C GLN A 159 -4.50 6.74 -5.57
N VAL A 160 -3.85 7.58 -6.37
CA VAL A 160 -3.75 9.03 -6.10
C VAL A 160 -5.13 9.69 -6.08
N GLU A 161 -5.96 9.41 -7.09
CA GLU A 161 -7.32 9.96 -7.19
C GLU A 161 -8.18 9.54 -5.99
N PHE A 162 -8.06 8.28 -5.57
CA PHE A 162 -8.79 7.80 -4.40
C PHE A 162 -8.37 8.54 -3.12
N TYR A 163 -7.06 8.65 -2.85
CA TYR A 163 -6.58 9.32 -1.64
C TYR A 163 -6.89 10.82 -1.64
N LYS A 164 -6.81 11.50 -2.79
CA LYS A 164 -7.27 12.91 -2.91
C LYS A 164 -8.74 13.06 -2.57
N LYS A 165 -9.60 12.18 -3.10
CA LYS A 165 -11.04 12.16 -2.79
C LYS A 165 -11.28 11.91 -1.30
N GLN A 166 -10.55 10.98 -0.70
CA GLN A 166 -10.65 10.64 0.71
C GLN A 166 -10.23 11.80 1.62
N ALA A 167 -9.10 12.45 1.31
CA ALA A 167 -8.61 13.61 2.04
C ALA A 167 -9.46 14.87 1.83
N LYS A 168 -10.26 14.92 0.76
CA LYS A 168 -11.08 16.08 0.35
C LYS A 168 -10.24 17.35 0.12
N MET A 169 -8.99 17.16 -0.28
CA MET A 169 -8.05 18.22 -0.58
C MET A 169 -7.01 17.74 -1.58
N ASP A 170 -6.27 18.67 -2.18
CA ASP A 170 -5.05 18.32 -2.88
C ASP A 170 -3.99 17.84 -1.90
N LEU A 171 -3.24 16.84 -2.33
CA LEU A 171 -2.17 16.22 -1.56
C LEU A 171 -0.86 16.49 -2.28
N ASP A 172 0.09 17.02 -1.53
CA ASP A 172 1.47 17.18 -1.97
C ASP A 172 2.16 15.81 -2.06
N PHE A 173 3.13 15.69 -2.97
CA PHE A 173 3.85 14.43 -3.19
C PHE A 173 5.22 14.46 -2.54
N VAL A 174 5.56 13.37 -1.86
CA VAL A 174 6.86 13.12 -1.26
C VAL A 174 7.44 11.85 -1.85
N PHE A 175 8.74 11.82 -2.14
CA PHE A 175 9.43 10.63 -2.64
C PHE A 175 10.40 10.08 -1.60
N GLU A 176 10.13 8.87 -1.14
CA GLU A 176 11.07 8.11 -0.33
C GLU A 176 11.98 7.29 -1.24
N THR A 177 13.24 7.71 -1.33
CA THR A 177 14.23 7.17 -2.27
C THR A 177 15.18 6.15 -1.65
N ASP A 178 15.15 6.00 -0.33
CA ASP A 178 15.91 5.01 0.40
C ASP A 178 15.23 3.64 0.36
N GLY A 179 16.03 2.57 0.42
CA GLY A 179 15.55 1.20 0.40
C GLY A 179 16.54 0.22 -0.24
N GLU A 180 16.21 -1.06 -0.16
CA GLU A 180 17.09 -2.17 -0.55
C GLU A 180 17.43 -2.22 -2.06
N LEU A 181 16.57 -1.70 -2.92
CA LEU A 181 16.78 -1.68 -4.37
C LEU A 181 17.77 -0.60 -4.82
N GLY A 182 18.14 0.33 -3.93
CA GLY A 182 19.15 1.35 -4.15
C GLY A 182 18.70 2.53 -5.01
N LYS A 183 19.56 3.55 -5.04
CA LYS A 183 19.28 4.87 -5.65
C LYS A 183 19.03 4.80 -7.15
N ASP A 184 19.76 3.95 -7.86
CA ASP A 184 19.59 3.79 -9.32
C ASP A 184 18.16 3.33 -9.68
N MET A 185 17.56 2.49 -8.85
CA MET A 185 16.16 2.07 -9.02
C MET A 185 15.22 3.21 -8.65
N ALA A 186 15.48 3.88 -7.53
CA ALA A 186 14.71 5.05 -7.09
C ALA A 186 14.60 6.11 -8.21
N GLU A 187 15.72 6.48 -8.82
CA GLU A 187 15.79 7.47 -9.90
C GLU A 187 15.02 7.04 -11.15
N LYS A 188 15.07 5.75 -11.51
CA LYS A 188 14.31 5.21 -12.65
C LYS A 188 12.81 5.30 -12.39
N ASN A 189 12.37 4.91 -11.19
CA ASN A 189 10.97 4.95 -10.80
C ASN A 189 10.47 6.39 -10.69
N GLN A 190 11.27 7.28 -10.10
CA GLN A 190 10.98 8.71 -10.01
C GLN A 190 10.73 9.32 -11.40
N LYS A 191 11.62 9.11 -12.36
CA LYS A 191 11.47 9.62 -13.73
C LYS A 191 10.18 9.13 -14.40
N VAL A 192 9.75 7.91 -14.09
CA VAL A 192 8.49 7.37 -14.61
C VAL A 192 7.29 8.08 -13.97
N LEU A 193 7.28 8.27 -12.64
CA LEU A 193 6.23 9.01 -11.94
C LEU A 193 6.14 10.46 -12.40
N GLU A 194 7.27 11.14 -12.58
CA GLU A 194 7.34 12.49 -13.11
C GLU A 194 6.76 12.57 -14.52
N SER A 195 7.01 11.56 -15.38
CA SER A 195 6.42 11.47 -16.72
C SER A 195 4.90 11.27 -16.71
N PHE A 196 4.33 10.85 -15.58
CA PHE A 196 2.88 10.77 -15.38
C PHE A 196 2.30 12.06 -14.79
N GLY A 197 3.14 13.02 -14.40
CA GLY A 197 2.74 14.29 -13.80
C GLY A 197 2.77 14.31 -12.28
N PHE A 198 3.29 13.27 -11.63
CA PHE A 198 3.49 13.24 -10.18
C PHE A 198 4.88 13.77 -9.87
N MET A 199 4.97 15.02 -9.41
CA MET A 199 6.21 15.70 -9.06
C MET A 199 6.22 15.98 -7.56
N ALA A 200 7.37 15.75 -6.90
CA ALA A 200 7.50 16.11 -5.49
C ALA A 200 7.36 17.62 -5.29
N SER A 201 6.71 18.00 -4.19
CA SER A 201 6.55 19.39 -3.76
C SER A 201 7.79 19.90 -3.02
#